data_AF-A0A9D4KXA1-F1
#
_entry.id   AF-A0A9D4KXA1-F1
#
_cell.length_a   1.000
_cell.length_b   1.000
_cell.length_c   1.000
_cell.angle_alpha   90.00
_cell.angle_beta   90.00
_cell.angle_gamma   90.00
#
_symmetry.space_group_name_H-M   'P 1'
#
loop_
_entity.id
_entity.type
_entity.pdbx_description
1 polymer ?
#
loop_
_entity_poly.entity_id
_entity_poly.type
_entity_poly.pdbx_seq_one_letter_code
_entity_poly.pdbx_strand_id
1 'polypeptide(L)'
;MLKSVSEIRVNKKSIRKTAMDFGIPYQTLRNRRRGHNAPDNFGKETLFTEEERLGLVDVTDMIQRFGYGVSNAALQKYSGEIAFRFGRRPVDKPISTCWLYRFLQRWQSRVVSKKPSALESNRAKTSTTERVE
;
A
#
# COMPACT_ATOMS: atom_id res chain seq x y z
N MET A 1 -2.88 17.02 -17.90
CA MET A 1 -3.46 16.75 -19.25
C MET A 1 -2.36 16.21 -20.15
N LEU A 2 -2.60 15.12 -20.90
CA LEU A 2 -1.60 14.53 -21.80
C LEU A 2 -1.34 15.45 -23.00
N LYS A 3 -0.06 15.61 -23.40
CA LYS A 3 0.39 16.44 -24.53
C LYS A 3 -0.36 16.16 -25.85
N SER A 4 -0.79 14.91 -26.06
CA SER A 4 -1.56 14.50 -27.24
C SER A 4 -2.99 15.05 -27.27
N VAL A 5 -3.65 15.26 -26.13
CA VAL A 5 -5.00 15.86 -26.08
C VAL A 5 -4.94 17.38 -26.25
N SER A 6 -3.89 18.02 -25.73
CA SER A 6 -3.65 19.45 -25.95
C SER A 6 -3.35 19.78 -27.41
N GLU A 7 -2.62 18.93 -28.16
CA GLU A 7 -2.40 19.16 -29.59
C GLU A 7 -3.70 19.13 -30.42
N ILE A 8 -4.65 18.27 -30.07
CA ILE A 8 -5.94 18.20 -30.77
C ILE A 8 -6.77 19.46 -30.49
N ARG A 9 -6.71 19.98 -29.25
CA ARG A 9 -7.50 21.16 -28.82
C ARG A 9 -6.87 22.48 -29.29
N VAL A 10 -5.55 22.61 -29.20
CA VAL A 10 -4.81 23.86 -29.49
C VAL A 10 -4.43 23.95 -30.97
N ASN A 11 -3.89 22.87 -31.54
CA ASN A 11 -3.37 22.88 -32.92
C ASN A 11 -4.40 22.41 -33.96
N LYS A 12 -5.66 22.16 -33.55
CA LYS A 12 -6.76 21.65 -34.40
C LYS A 12 -6.40 20.42 -35.25
N LYS A 13 -5.41 19.63 -34.84
CA LYS A 13 -5.02 18.41 -35.56
C LYS A 13 -6.14 17.37 -35.49
N SER A 14 -6.30 16.59 -36.56
CA SER A 14 -7.27 15.50 -36.57
C SER A 14 -6.86 14.41 -35.58
N ILE A 15 -7.83 13.80 -34.88
CA ILE A 15 -7.56 12.73 -33.89
C ILE A 15 -6.77 11.59 -34.53
N ARG A 16 -7.05 11.26 -35.80
CA ARG A 16 -6.35 10.19 -36.54
C ARG A 16 -4.88 10.51 -36.75
N LYS A 17 -4.55 11.75 -37.13
CA LYS A 17 -3.16 12.19 -37.32
C LYS A 17 -2.41 12.17 -35.99
N THR A 18 -2.99 12.75 -34.94
CA THR A 18 -2.37 12.72 -33.61
C THR A 18 -2.23 11.31 -33.03
N ALA A 19 -3.16 10.39 -33.34
CA ALA A 19 -3.02 8.98 -32.94
C ALA A 19 -1.79 8.31 -33.57
N MET A 20 -1.54 8.59 -34.85
CA MET A 20 -0.35 8.10 -35.57
C MET A 20 0.93 8.77 -35.05
N ASP A 21 0.94 10.10 -34.92
CA ASP A 21 2.10 10.88 -34.47
C ASP A 21 2.60 10.43 -33.07
N PHE A 22 1.68 10.02 -32.19
CA PHE A 22 1.99 9.60 -30.81
C PHE A 22 1.98 8.08 -30.60
N GLY A 23 1.71 7.27 -31.62
CA GLY A 23 1.62 5.81 -31.49
C GLY A 23 0.52 5.32 -30.53
N ILE A 24 -0.59 6.06 -30.41
CA ILE A 24 -1.70 5.74 -29.50
C ILE A 24 -2.88 5.21 -30.33
N PRO A 25 -3.55 4.11 -29.93
CA PRO A 25 -4.77 3.67 -30.61
C PRO A 25 -5.81 4.79 -30.73
N TYR A 26 -6.37 4.94 -31.93
CA TYR A 26 -7.35 5.99 -32.24
C TYR A 26 -8.49 6.06 -31.22
N GLN A 27 -9.03 4.90 -30.83
CA GLN A 27 -10.14 4.80 -29.90
C GLN A 27 -9.76 5.29 -28.50
N THR A 28 -8.55 5.01 -28.03
CA THR A 28 -8.02 5.51 -26.75
C THR A 28 -7.92 7.04 -26.76
N LEU A 29 -7.42 7.62 -27.86
CA LEU A 29 -7.30 9.07 -27.99
C LEU A 29 -8.66 9.77 -28.11
N ARG A 30 -9.61 9.15 -28.84
CA ARG A 30 -11.00 9.60 -28.94
C ARG A 30 -11.73 9.58 -27.60
N ASN A 31 -11.56 8.52 -26.82
CA ASN A 31 -12.14 8.38 -25.48
C ASN A 31 -11.57 9.44 -24.53
N ARG A 32 -10.25 9.61 -24.51
CA ARG A 32 -9.57 10.66 -23.73
C ARG A 32 -10.05 12.08 -24.11
N ARG A 33 -10.23 12.37 -25.41
CA ARG A 33 -10.76 13.69 -25.86
C ARG A 33 -12.16 13.97 -25.31
N ARG A 34 -12.99 12.93 -25.22
CA ARG A 34 -14.38 12.98 -24.72
C ARG A 34 -14.47 12.99 -23.18
N GLY A 35 -13.33 12.99 -22.48
CA GLY A 35 -13.31 12.92 -21.02
C GLY A 35 -13.49 11.51 -20.46
N HIS A 36 -13.61 10.49 -21.31
CA HIS A 36 -13.48 9.09 -20.90
C HIS A 36 -12.01 8.76 -20.71
N ASN A 37 -11.44 9.31 -19.65
CA ASN A 37 -10.17 8.82 -19.13
C ASN A 37 -10.45 7.47 -18.49
N ALA A 38 -9.56 6.51 -18.70
CA ALA A 38 -9.55 5.38 -17.78
C ALA A 38 -9.33 5.97 -16.37
N PRO A 39 -10.07 5.53 -15.34
CA PRO A 39 -9.80 5.98 -13.98
C PRO A 39 -8.31 5.73 -13.70
N ASP A 40 -7.60 6.74 -13.20
CA ASP A 40 -6.17 6.62 -12.84
C ASP A 40 -5.94 5.51 -11.81
N ASN A 41 -7.01 5.07 -11.13
CA ASN A 41 -7.03 3.95 -10.22
C ASN A 41 -7.29 2.62 -10.95
N PHE A 42 -6.34 2.18 -11.78
CA PHE A 42 -6.25 0.76 -12.11
C PHE A 42 -5.77 -0.02 -10.88
N GLY A 43 -6.72 -0.49 -10.08
CA GLY A 43 -6.45 -1.35 -8.93
C GLY A 43 -7.69 -1.59 -8.08
N LYS A 44 -7.76 -2.75 -7.41
CA LYS A 44 -8.71 -2.92 -6.30
C LYS A 44 -8.44 -1.83 -5.27
N GLU A 45 -9.51 -1.23 -4.75
CA GLU A 45 -9.45 -0.29 -3.65
C GLU A 45 -8.60 -0.88 -2.51
N THR A 46 -7.57 -0.14 -2.10
CA THR A 46 -6.63 -0.60 -1.10
C THR A 46 -7.25 -0.49 0.28
N LEU A 47 -6.89 -1.41 1.18
CA LEU A 47 -7.41 -1.42 2.56
C LEU A 47 -7.11 -0.13 3.34
N PHE A 48 -6.10 0.62 2.92
CA PHE A 48 -5.64 1.84 3.57
C PHE A 48 -5.42 2.93 2.51
N THR A 49 -5.61 4.19 2.91
CA THR A 49 -5.18 5.36 2.13
C THR A 49 -3.66 5.41 2.03
N GLU A 50 -3.12 6.34 1.25
CA GLU A 50 -1.67 6.54 1.24
C GLU A 50 -1.16 7.09 2.57
N GLU A 51 -1.85 8.06 3.19
CA GLU A 51 -1.41 8.63 4.48
C GLU A 51 -1.38 7.58 5.58
N GLU A 52 -2.38 6.71 5.65
CA GLU A 52 -2.44 5.65 6.65
C GLU A 52 -1.33 4.60 6.44
N ARG A 53 -1.01 4.30 5.19
CA ARG A 53 0.11 3.39 4.87
C ARG A 53 1.43 4.01 5.27
N LEU A 54 1.62 5.32 5.06
CA LEU A 54 2.80 6.04 5.52
C LEU A 54 2.89 6.03 7.05
N GLY A 55 1.78 6.28 7.75
CA GLY A 55 1.74 6.20 9.21
C GLY A 55 2.12 4.81 9.75
N LEU A 56 1.66 3.73 9.12
CA LEU A 56 2.07 2.36 9.44
C LEU A 56 3.58 2.16 9.25
N VAL A 57 4.14 2.68 8.16
CA VAL A 57 5.58 2.61 7.88
C VAL A 57 6.38 3.40 8.92
N ASP A 58 5.94 4.60 9.28
CA ASP A 58 6.64 5.47 10.24
C ASP A 58 6.66 4.86 11.64
N VAL A 59 5.55 4.28 12.09
CA VAL A 59 5.50 3.54 13.36
C VAL A 59 6.44 2.32 13.32
N THR A 60 6.47 1.60 12.20
CA THR A 60 7.31 0.41 12.07
C THR A 60 8.80 0.77 12.04
N ASP A 61 9.17 1.82 11.31
CA ASP A 61 10.54 2.38 11.26
C ASP A 61 10.96 2.88 12.66
N MET A 62 10.08 3.59 13.36
CA MET A 62 10.33 4.03 14.73
C MET A 62 10.64 2.86 15.67
N ILE A 63 9.83 1.80 15.67
CA ILE A 63 10.06 0.61 16.51
C ILE A 63 11.42 -0.04 16.17
N GLN A 64 11.76 -0.11 14.89
CA GLN A 64 13.04 -0.66 14.43
C GLN A 64 14.24 0.17 14.88
N ARG A 65 14.12 1.51 14.88
CA ARG A 65 15.15 2.43 15.39
C ARG A 65 15.39 2.28 16.88
N PHE A 66 14.37 1.92 17.65
CA PHE A 66 14.50 1.57 19.07
C PHE A 66 15.11 0.17 19.31
N GLY A 67 15.54 -0.52 18.25
CA GLY A 67 16.19 -1.83 18.34
C GLY A 67 15.22 -3.01 18.37
N TYR A 68 13.91 -2.76 18.43
CA TYR A 68 12.91 -3.81 18.46
C TYR A 68 12.61 -4.34 17.06
N GLY A 69 12.54 -5.67 16.94
CA GLY A 69 12.08 -6.33 15.72
C GLY A 69 10.55 -6.34 15.65
N VAL A 70 9.98 -5.93 14.51
CA VAL A 70 8.56 -6.14 14.24
C VAL A 70 8.39 -7.45 13.48
N SER A 71 7.72 -8.40 14.11
CA SER A 71 7.38 -9.67 13.46
C SER A 71 6.22 -9.49 12.48
N ASN A 72 6.14 -10.37 11.47
CA ASN A 72 5.01 -10.39 10.54
C ASN A 72 3.65 -10.49 11.24
N ALA A 73 3.57 -11.32 12.29
CA ALA A 73 2.36 -11.49 13.07
C ALA A 73 1.97 -10.21 13.84
N ALA A 74 2.96 -9.52 14.43
CA ALA A 74 2.73 -8.26 15.12
C ALA A 74 2.26 -7.16 14.15
N LEU A 75 2.91 -7.03 12.99
CA LEU A 75 2.54 -6.06 11.97
C LEU A 75 1.13 -6.33 11.40
N GLN A 76 0.78 -7.60 11.18
CA GLN A 76 -0.54 -8.02 10.71
C GLN A 76 -1.63 -7.75 11.75
N LYS A 77 -1.35 -8.01 13.04
CA LYS A 77 -2.26 -7.72 14.15
C LYS A 77 -2.48 -6.21 14.28
N TYR A 78 -1.41 -5.43 14.36
CA TYR A 78 -1.45 -3.98 14.50
C TYR A 78 -2.18 -3.30 13.33
N SER A 79 -1.86 -3.71 12.10
CA SER A 79 -2.57 -3.23 10.92
C SER A 79 -4.05 -3.61 10.97
N GLY A 80 -4.39 -4.80 11.48
CA GLY A 80 -5.78 -5.24 11.67
C GLY A 80 -6.55 -4.37 12.66
N GLU A 81 -5.93 -4.03 13.80
CA GLU A 81 -6.51 -3.13 14.80
C GLU A 81 -6.77 -1.74 14.22
N ILE A 82 -5.84 -1.20 13.42
CA ILE A 82 -6.02 0.08 12.73
C ILE A 82 -7.18 0.00 11.72
N ALA A 83 -7.24 -1.07 10.91
CA ALA A 83 -8.33 -1.26 9.95
C ALA A 83 -9.70 -1.37 10.63
N PHE A 84 -9.76 -1.97 11.83
CA PHE A 84 -10.97 -2.01 12.65
C PHE A 84 -11.36 -0.62 13.18
N ARG A 85 -10.40 0.14 13.73
CA ARG A 85 -10.65 1.50 14.23
C ARG A 85 -11.16 2.45 13.15
N PHE A 86 -10.74 2.26 11.90
CA PHE A 86 -11.25 3.02 10.75
C PHE A 86 -12.54 2.46 10.14
N GLY A 87 -13.15 1.43 10.74
CA GLY A 87 -14.41 0.85 10.29
C GLY A 87 -14.32 0.11 8.95
N ARG A 88 -13.12 -0.23 8.48
CA ARG A 88 -12.93 -0.91 7.18
C ARG A 88 -13.04 -2.42 7.25
N ARG A 89 -12.84 -2.99 8.45
CA ARG A 89 -12.91 -4.44 8.68
C ARG A 89 -13.44 -4.75 10.08
N PRO A 90 -14.13 -5.90 10.26
CA PRO A 90 -14.47 -6.42 11.59
C PRO A 90 -13.23 -6.95 12.32
N VAL A 91 -13.26 -6.93 13.66
CA VAL A 91 -12.17 -7.41 14.54
C VAL A 91 -11.79 -8.86 14.24
N ASP A 92 -12.80 -9.69 13.96
CA ASP A 92 -12.67 -11.14 13.90
C ASP A 92 -11.95 -11.62 12.61
N LYS A 93 -11.72 -10.69 11.67
CA LYS A 93 -11.15 -11.02 10.37
C LYS A 93 -9.74 -10.44 10.23
N PRO A 94 -8.68 -11.24 10.47
CA PRO A 94 -7.30 -10.76 10.38
C PRO A 94 -6.96 -10.30 8.96
N ILE A 95 -6.06 -9.32 8.86
CA ILE A 95 -5.57 -8.86 7.57
C ILE A 95 -5.00 -10.02 6.76
N SER A 96 -5.19 -9.98 5.44
CA SER A 96 -4.69 -11.03 4.55
C SER A 96 -3.16 -11.08 4.58
N THR A 97 -2.58 -12.27 4.65
CA THR A 97 -1.14 -12.47 4.51
C THR A 97 -0.62 -11.96 3.17
N CYS A 98 -1.45 -12.02 2.11
CA CYS A 98 -1.12 -11.47 0.80
C CYS A 98 -0.99 -9.93 0.84
N TRP A 99 -1.85 -9.25 1.62
CA TRP A 99 -1.70 -7.81 1.84
C TRP A 99 -0.39 -7.50 2.55
N LEU A 100 -0.04 -8.27 3.59
CA LEU A 100 1.19 -8.09 4.35
C LEU A 100 2.43 -8.21 3.47
N TYR A 101 2.52 -9.25 2.64
CA TYR A 101 3.66 -9.44 1.74
C TYR A 101 3.77 -8.31 0.71
N ARG A 102 2.65 -7.83 0.16
CA ARG A 102 2.64 -6.68 -0.76
C ARG A 102 3.05 -5.38 -0.07
N PHE A 103 2.64 -5.19 1.18
CA PHE A 103 3.06 -4.05 2.00
C PHE A 103 4.57 -4.06 2.23
N LEU A 104 5.11 -5.20 2.66
CA LEU A 104 6.56 -5.37 2.89
C LEU A 104 7.36 -5.21 1.60
N GLN A 105 6.90 -5.79 0.48
CA GLN A 105 7.57 -5.67 -0.81
C GLN A 105 7.63 -4.20 -1.27
N ARG A 106 6.57 -3.42 -1.04
CA ARG A 106 6.52 -1.99 -1.40
C ARG A 106 7.47 -1.15 -0.54
N TRP A 107 7.67 -1.52 0.72
CA TRP A 107 8.42 -0.73 1.70
C TRP A 107 9.70 -1.41 2.19
N GLN A 108 10.26 -2.32 1.39
CA GLN A 108 11.44 -3.12 1.77
C GLN A 108 12.68 -2.29 2.15
N SER A 109 12.76 -1.04 1.68
CA SER A 109 13.84 -0.10 2.03
C SER A 109 13.67 0.54 3.42
N ARG A 110 12.46 0.51 3.98
CA ARG A 110 12.11 1.17 5.25
C ARG A 110 11.65 0.21 6.33
N VAL A 111 11.09 -0.94 5.95
CA VAL A 111 10.48 -1.90 6.87
C VAL A 111 11.13 -3.26 6.68
N VAL A 112 11.89 -3.70 7.69
CA VAL A 112 12.46 -5.04 7.73
C VAL A 112 11.71 -5.91 8.74
N SER A 113 11.09 -6.99 8.27
CA SER A 113 10.55 -8.01 9.17
C SER A 113 11.70 -8.76 9.84
N LYS A 114 11.76 -8.73 11.17
CA LYS A 114 12.71 -9.54 11.94
C LYS A 114 11.99 -10.76 12.47
N LYS A 115 12.59 -11.95 12.28
CA LYS A 115 12.16 -13.13 13.01
C LYS A 115 12.45 -12.89 14.50
N PRO A 116 11.48 -13.14 15.40
CA PRO A 116 11.76 -13.09 16.82
C PRO A 116 12.92 -14.04 17.13
N SER A 117 13.95 -13.53 17.79
CA SER A 117 15.06 -14.36 18.21
C SER A 117 14.54 -15.40 19.20
N ALA A 118 14.95 -16.66 19.06
CA ALA A 118 14.59 -17.72 20.00
C ALA A 118 14.99 -17.34 21.45
N LEU A 119 16.07 -16.58 21.61
CA LEU A 119 16.54 -16.06 22.89
C LEU A 119 15.59 -15.01 23.49
N GLU A 120 15.04 -14.10 22.68
CA GLU A 120 14.07 -13.10 23.15
C GLU A 120 12.76 -13.77 23.58
N SER A 121 12.30 -14.75 22.80
CA SER A 121 11.10 -15.52 23.11
C SER A 121 11.26 -16.31 24.41
N ASN A 122 12.43 -16.88 24.64
CA ASN A 122 12.73 -17.63 25.86
C ASN A 122 12.85 -16.71 27.09
N ARG A 123 13.49 -15.55 26.96
CA ARG A 123 13.57 -14.54 28.02
C ARG A 123 12.20 -14.02 28.43
N ALA A 124 11.36 -13.67 27.46
CA ALA A 124 10.00 -13.20 27.72
C ALA A 124 9.17 -14.25 28.48
N LYS A 125 9.32 -15.54 28.16
CA LYS A 125 8.64 -16.64 28.87
C LYS A 125 9.13 -16.85 30.30
N THR A 126 10.40 -16.57 30.59
CA THR A 126 10.96 -16.74 31.94
C THR A 126 10.64 -15.55 32.86
N SER A 127 10.42 -14.36 32.29
CA SER A 127 10.06 -13.16 33.07
C SER A 127 8.60 -13.12 33.54
N THR A 128 7.68 -13.91 32.97
CA THR A 128 6.25 -13.85 33.32
C THR A 128 5.81 -14.80 34.43
N THR A 129 6.75 -15.55 35.03
CA THR A 129 6.48 -16.39 36.21
C THR A 129 6.44 -15.56 37.50
N GLU A 130 5.55 -14.58 37.58
CA GLU A 130 5.03 -14.16 38.89
C GLU A 130 4.00 -15.21 39.30
N ARG A 131 4.44 -16.15 40.15
CA ARG A 131 3.56 -17.00 40.94
C ARG A 131 2.72 -16.07 41.83
N VAL A 132 1.45 -15.93 41.50
CA VAL A 132 0.44 -15.53 42.47
C VAL A 132 0.13 -16.79 43.27
N GLU A 133 0.70 -16.87 44.48
CA GLU A 133 0.22 -17.77 45.54
C GLU A 133 -0.99 -17.16 46.24
#